data_AF-U6MJ97-F1
#
_entry.id   AF-U6MJ97-F1
#
_cell.length_a   1.000
_cell.length_b   1.000
_cell.length_c   1.000
_cell.angle_alpha   90.00
_cell.angle_beta   90.00
_cell.angle_gamma   90.00
#
_symmetry.space_group_name_H-M   'P 1'
#
loop_
_entity.id
_entity.type
_entity.pdbx_description
1 polymer ?
#
loop_
_entity_poly.entity_id
_entity_poly.type
_entity_poly.pdbx_seq_one_letter_code
_entity_poly.pdbx_strand_id
1 'polypeptide(L)'
;MNKWLFGSRKSGTQQSTNVYNDVKAGLQAMYKKYLLPIESEFKYQQFYSPLLTDGDFAAKPMVMVLGQYSTGKTTFVQHLLERDYPGLRIGPEPTTDKFVAIMEGPMDQVIPGNTAVVDPTKPFSQLSNFGNIFLQRVSID
;
A
#
# COMPACT_ATOMS: atom_id res chain seq x y z
N MET A 1 -20.06 -19.10 -57.53
CA MET A 1 -18.71 -18.73 -57.04
C MET A 1 -18.73 -17.29 -56.53
N ASN A 2 -18.05 -17.03 -55.42
CA ASN A 2 -17.70 -15.72 -54.83
C ASN A 2 -18.75 -14.95 -53.99
N LYS A 3 -19.41 -15.63 -53.03
CA LYS A 3 -20.15 -14.97 -51.92
C LYS A 3 -19.29 -14.79 -50.63
N TRP A 4 -18.02 -15.19 -50.66
CA TRP A 4 -17.11 -15.18 -49.49
C TRP A 4 -16.17 -13.95 -49.43
N LEU A 5 -16.12 -13.13 -50.48
CA LEU A 5 -15.23 -11.96 -50.55
C LEU A 5 -15.81 -10.66 -49.99
N PHE A 6 -17.08 -10.66 -49.58
CA PHE A 6 -17.72 -9.50 -48.94
C PHE A 6 -18.30 -9.90 -47.59
N GLY A 7 -17.41 -10.33 -46.69
CA GLY A 7 -17.72 -10.38 -45.28
C GLY A 7 -18.10 -8.98 -44.81
N SER A 8 -19.35 -8.86 -44.34
CA SER A 8 -19.90 -7.66 -43.73
C SER A 8 -18.86 -7.01 -42.81
N ARG A 9 -18.44 -5.78 -43.14
CA ARG A 9 -17.65 -4.95 -42.22
C ARG A 9 -18.43 -4.90 -40.92
N LYS A 10 -17.98 -5.64 -39.90
CA LYS A 10 -18.42 -5.40 -38.53
C LYS A 10 -18.14 -3.92 -38.28
N SER A 11 -19.22 -3.16 -38.16
CA SER A 11 -19.29 -1.85 -37.54
C SER A 11 -18.18 -1.75 -36.51
N GLY A 12 -17.26 -0.80 -36.70
CA GLY A 12 -16.12 -0.59 -35.82
C GLY A 12 -16.60 -0.68 -34.39
N THR A 13 -16.03 -1.62 -33.64
CA THR A 13 -16.18 -1.67 -32.20
C THR A 13 -15.78 -0.29 -31.73
N GLN A 14 -16.75 0.55 -31.35
CA GLN A 14 -16.46 1.79 -30.64
C GLN A 14 -15.60 1.35 -29.47
N GLN A 15 -14.30 1.64 -29.54
CA GLN A 15 -13.45 1.62 -28.37
C GLN A 15 -14.09 2.66 -27.44
N SER A 16 -14.96 2.20 -26.56
CA SER A 16 -15.52 3.01 -25.49
C SER A 16 -14.30 3.54 -24.75
N THR A 17 -13.98 4.82 -24.95
CA THR A 17 -13.03 5.54 -24.12
C THR A 17 -13.53 5.33 -22.71
N ASN A 18 -12.81 4.53 -21.92
CA ASN A 18 -13.15 4.32 -20.52
C ASN A 18 -12.90 5.66 -19.84
N VAL A 19 -13.97 6.45 -19.71
CA VAL A 19 -13.93 7.71 -18.97
C VAL A 19 -13.98 7.33 -17.50
N TYR A 20 -12.85 7.52 -16.81
CA TYR A 20 -12.78 7.32 -15.37
C TYR A 20 -13.00 8.66 -14.67
N ASN A 21 -13.70 8.63 -13.54
CA ASN A 21 -13.94 9.84 -12.73
C ASN A 21 -12.68 10.31 -11.97
N ASP A 22 -11.75 9.40 -11.70
CA ASP A 22 -10.49 9.67 -10.98
C ASP A 22 -9.33 8.85 -11.60
N VAL A 23 -8.13 9.42 -11.55
CA VAL A 23 -6.89 8.79 -12.04
C VAL A 23 -6.59 7.53 -11.25
N LYS A 24 -6.78 7.54 -9.91
CA LYS A 24 -6.55 6.34 -9.09
C LYS A 24 -7.50 5.20 -9.48
N ALA A 25 -8.77 5.52 -9.67
CA ALA A 25 -9.78 4.55 -10.11
C ALA A 25 -9.45 3.97 -11.50
N GLY A 26 -8.97 4.81 -12.42
CA GLY A 26 -8.50 4.37 -13.73
C GLY A 26 -7.30 3.43 -13.65
N LEU A 27 -6.28 3.77 -12.85
CA LEU A 27 -5.10 2.92 -12.64
C LEU A 27 -5.47 1.58 -12.00
N GLN A 28 -6.31 1.58 -10.97
CA GLN A 28 -6.79 0.37 -10.32
C GLN A 28 -7.57 -0.53 -11.28
N ALA A 29 -8.46 0.04 -12.10
CA ALA A 29 -9.21 -0.70 -13.11
C ALA A 29 -8.29 -1.31 -14.18
N MET A 30 -7.28 -0.57 -14.63
CA MET A 30 -6.29 -1.07 -15.58
C MET A 30 -5.42 -2.18 -14.99
N TYR A 31 -4.95 -2.03 -13.76
CA TYR A 31 -4.18 -3.07 -13.06
C TYR A 31 -4.98 -4.38 -12.97
N LYS A 32 -6.22 -4.31 -12.46
CA LYS A 32 -7.09 -5.48 -12.31
C LYS A 32 -7.43 -6.15 -13.64
N LYS A 33 -7.58 -5.37 -14.71
CA LYS A 33 -7.95 -5.88 -16.04
C LYS A 33 -6.80 -6.50 -16.82
N TYR A 34 -5.61 -5.90 -16.73
CA TYR A 34 -4.50 -6.23 -17.63
C TYR A 34 -3.30 -6.87 -16.94
N LEU A 35 -2.90 -6.38 -15.77
CA LEU A 35 -1.68 -6.85 -15.09
C LEU A 35 -1.94 -8.01 -14.13
N LEU A 36 -2.99 -7.91 -13.31
CA LEU A 36 -3.32 -8.93 -12.31
C LEU A 36 -3.46 -10.35 -12.89
N PRO A 37 -4.08 -10.59 -14.07
CA PRO A 37 -4.15 -11.92 -14.66
C PRO A 37 -2.76 -12.48 -15.02
N ILE A 38 -1.89 -11.64 -15.56
CA ILE A 38 -0.53 -12.02 -15.97
C ILE A 38 0.32 -12.33 -14.74
N GLU A 39 0.29 -11.45 -13.73
CA GLU A 39 1.01 -11.67 -12.47
C GLU A 39 0.58 -12.97 -11.77
N SER A 40 -0.71 -13.28 -11.83
CA SER A 40 -1.28 -14.50 -11.24
C SER A 40 -0.89 -15.76 -12.01
N GLU A 41 -0.97 -15.72 -13.36
CA GLU A 41 -0.61 -16.85 -14.23
C GLU A 41 0.86 -17.23 -14.09
N PHE A 42 1.75 -16.24 -14.04
CA PHE A 42 3.20 -16.46 -13.92
C PHE A 42 3.71 -16.50 -12.48
N LYS A 43 2.81 -16.46 -11.48
CA LYS A 43 3.15 -16.49 -10.05
C LYS A 43 4.19 -15.42 -9.67
N TYR A 44 4.05 -14.21 -10.21
CA TYR A 44 5.01 -13.10 -10.05
C TYR A 44 5.33 -12.81 -8.57
N GLN A 45 4.33 -12.95 -7.70
CA GLN A 45 4.44 -12.79 -6.25
C GLN A 45 5.45 -13.71 -5.55
N GLN A 46 5.82 -14.83 -6.17
CA GLN A 46 6.82 -15.75 -5.62
C GLN A 46 8.26 -15.27 -5.85
N PHE A 47 8.47 -14.33 -6.79
CA PHE A 47 9.79 -13.92 -7.23
C PHE A 47 10.11 -12.46 -6.91
N TYR A 48 9.12 -11.57 -6.97
CA TYR A 48 9.37 -10.12 -6.93
C TYR A 48 8.52 -9.39 -5.89
N SER A 49 7.22 -9.22 -6.15
CA SER A 49 6.34 -8.39 -5.33
C SER A 49 4.99 -9.06 -5.14
N PRO A 50 4.38 -8.97 -3.94
CA PRO A 50 2.98 -9.32 -3.74
C PRO A 50 2.05 -8.58 -4.72
N LEU A 51 0.89 -9.17 -4.95
CA LEU A 51 -0.17 -8.56 -5.77
C LEU A 51 -0.72 -7.30 -5.07
N LEU A 52 -1.02 -6.27 -5.86
CA LEU A 52 -1.57 -5.03 -5.31
C LEU A 52 -3.01 -5.25 -4.85
N THR A 53 -3.29 -4.74 -3.66
CA THR A 53 -4.59 -4.76 -3.00
C THR A 53 -5.30 -3.41 -3.14
N ASP A 54 -6.59 -3.37 -2.85
CA ASP A 54 -7.34 -2.11 -2.89
C ASP A 54 -6.82 -1.08 -1.86
N GLY A 55 -6.25 -1.55 -0.75
CA GLY A 55 -5.57 -0.72 0.24
C GLY A 55 -4.34 0.01 -0.32
N ASP A 56 -3.63 -0.60 -1.28
CA ASP A 56 -2.45 0.01 -1.91
C ASP A 56 -2.82 1.21 -2.81
N PHE A 57 -3.98 1.15 -3.47
CA PHE A 57 -4.50 2.26 -4.27
C PHE A 57 -5.17 3.35 -3.40
N ALA A 58 -5.79 2.96 -2.30
CA ALA A 58 -6.42 3.87 -1.35
C ALA A 58 -5.41 4.56 -0.40
N ALA A 59 -4.19 4.03 -0.32
CA ALA A 59 -3.15 4.52 0.58
C ALA A 59 -2.90 6.03 0.44
N LYS A 60 -2.74 6.69 1.59
CA LYS A 60 -2.19 8.05 1.65
C LYS A 60 -0.69 8.00 1.34
N PRO A 61 -0.11 9.08 0.78
CA PRO A 61 1.34 9.16 0.59
C PRO A 61 2.08 8.91 1.91
N MET A 62 3.17 8.13 1.85
CA MET A 62 3.97 7.76 3.01
C MET A 62 5.37 8.36 2.92
N VAL A 63 5.89 8.82 4.06
CA VAL A 63 7.28 9.31 4.18
C VAL A 63 8.01 8.39 5.15
N MET A 64 9.11 7.78 4.69
CA MET A 64 9.94 6.90 5.50
C MET A 64 11.17 7.65 6.01
N VAL A 65 11.32 7.75 7.33
CA VAL A 65 12.47 8.40 7.98
C VAL A 65 13.48 7.34 8.40
N LEU A 66 14.65 7.33 7.78
CA LEU A 66 15.76 6.42 8.07
C LEU A 66 16.97 7.16 8.62
N GLY A 67 17.77 6.51 9.46
CA GLY A 67 18.97 7.09 10.06
C GLY A 67 19.47 6.31 11.26
N GLN A 68 20.74 6.51 11.62
CA GLN A 68 21.38 5.84 12.75
C GLN A 68 20.71 6.17 14.10
N TYR A 69 21.09 5.45 15.15
CA TYR A 69 20.60 5.71 16.50
C TYR A 69 20.89 7.16 16.92
N SER A 70 19.94 7.77 17.64
CA SER A 70 20.08 9.10 18.23
C SER A 70 20.33 10.27 17.25
N THR A 71 20.02 10.11 15.96
CA THR A 71 20.10 11.20 14.96
C THR A 71 18.86 12.10 14.93
N GLY A 72 18.00 12.05 15.95
CA GLY A 72 16.83 12.94 16.06
C GLY A 72 15.63 12.60 15.16
N LYS A 73 15.50 11.36 14.63
CA LYS A 73 14.36 10.96 13.78
C LYS A 73 13.00 11.19 14.45
N THR A 74 12.89 10.76 15.71
CA THR A 74 11.70 10.92 16.52
C THR A 74 11.38 12.40 16.73
N THR A 75 12.40 13.20 17.07
CA THR A 75 12.28 14.65 17.24
C THR A 75 11.92 15.35 15.93
N PHE A 76 12.41 14.88 14.78
CA PHE A 76 12.06 15.40 13.47
C PHE A 76 10.57 15.21 13.17
N VAL A 77 10.02 14.02 13.43
CA VAL A 77 8.60 13.77 13.24
C VAL A 77 7.74 14.58 14.22
N GLN A 78 8.13 14.62 15.50
CA GLN A 78 7.48 15.45 16.51
C GLN A 78 7.48 16.93 16.12
N HIS A 79 8.59 17.42 15.56
CA HIS A 79 8.70 18.80 15.08
C HIS A 79 7.76 19.08 13.91
N LEU A 80 7.61 18.15 12.96
CA LEU A 80 6.66 18.28 11.86
C LEU A 80 5.19 18.24 12.30
N LEU A 81 4.89 17.47 13.35
CA LEU A 81 3.53 17.33 13.88
C LEU A 81 3.16 18.45 14.87
N GLU A 82 4.15 19.20 15.36
CA GLU A 82 4.03 20.21 16.42
C GLU A 82 3.35 19.69 17.70
N ARG A 83 3.33 18.37 17.89
CA ARG A 83 2.72 17.69 19.03
C ARG A 83 3.39 16.35 19.30
N ASP A 84 3.18 15.85 20.50
CA ASP A 84 3.55 14.47 20.86
C ASP A 84 2.57 13.49 20.21
N TYR A 85 3.07 12.30 19.87
CA TYR A 85 2.29 11.20 19.35
C TYR A 85 2.44 9.96 20.26
N PRO A 86 1.46 9.03 20.26
CA PRO A 86 1.57 7.78 21.00
C PRO A 86 2.87 7.04 20.66
N GLY A 87 3.40 6.20 21.56
CA GLY A 87 4.61 5.42 21.26
C GLY A 87 5.94 6.20 21.26
N LEU A 88 5.91 7.53 21.43
CA LEU A 88 7.10 8.37 21.60
C LEU A 88 7.93 7.92 22.82
N ARG A 89 9.08 7.27 22.58
CA ARG A 89 10.08 6.93 23.61
C ARG A 89 11.44 7.54 23.27
N ILE A 90 11.66 8.78 23.70
CA ILE A 90 12.95 9.44 23.63
C ILE A 90 13.72 9.09 24.91
N GLY A 91 14.64 8.13 24.82
CA GLY A 91 15.51 7.72 25.92
C GLY A 91 16.98 7.67 25.47
N PRO A 92 17.94 7.76 26.41
CA PRO A 92 19.38 7.70 26.10
C PRO A 92 19.86 6.29 25.70
N GLU A 93 19.10 5.25 26.02
CA GLU A 93 19.35 3.86 25.59
C GLU A 93 18.78 3.60 24.18
N PRO A 94 19.21 2.56 23.45
CA PRO A 94 18.62 2.22 22.13
C PRO A 94 17.14 1.85 22.29
N THR A 95 16.24 2.83 22.19
CA THR A 95 14.80 2.65 22.43
C THR A 95 13.99 2.43 21.15
N THR A 96 14.62 2.14 20.02
CA THR A 96 13.91 1.93 18.73
C THR A 96 14.35 0.65 18.05
N ASP A 97 13.87 -0.49 18.55
CA ASP A 97 13.92 -1.79 17.87
C ASP A 97 12.63 -2.08 17.06
N LYS A 98 11.74 -1.08 16.94
CA LYS A 98 10.42 -1.19 16.31
C LYS A 98 10.25 -0.21 15.15
N PHE A 99 9.51 -0.66 14.14
CA PHE A 99 8.93 0.19 13.10
C PHE A 99 7.64 0.81 13.62
N VAL A 100 7.53 2.12 13.48
CA VAL A 100 6.38 2.89 13.92
C VAL A 100 5.80 3.61 12.71
N ALA A 101 4.54 3.34 12.39
CA ALA A 101 3.80 4.04 11.35
C ALA A 101 2.84 5.03 12.00
N ILE A 102 3.11 6.32 11.87
CA ILE A 102 2.25 7.37 12.42
C ILE A 102 1.19 7.73 11.38
N MET A 103 -0.07 7.62 11.77
CA MET A 103 -1.21 7.79 10.89
C MET A 103 -2.29 8.64 11.53
N GLU A 104 -3.06 9.32 10.69
CA GLU A 104 -4.24 10.03 11.14
C GLU A 104 -5.32 9.02 11.60
N GLY A 105 -5.87 9.26 12.79
CA GLY A 105 -6.95 8.47 13.37
C GLY A 105 -7.90 9.32 14.20
N PRO A 106 -9.10 8.82 14.52
CA PRO A 106 -10.10 9.54 15.31
C PRO A 106 -9.72 9.68 16.79
N MET A 107 -8.80 8.82 17.27
CA MET A 107 -8.32 8.79 18.64
C MET A 107 -6.82 8.46 18.62
N ASP A 108 -6.08 9.03 19.57
CA ASP A 108 -4.67 8.72 19.80
C ASP A 108 -4.59 7.31 20.42
N GLN A 109 -4.15 6.33 19.63
CA GLN A 109 -4.07 4.92 20.06
C GLN A 109 -2.93 4.19 19.35
N VAL A 110 -2.32 3.23 20.05
CA VAL A 110 -1.30 2.35 19.46
C VAL A 110 -1.97 1.04 19.03
N ILE A 111 -1.91 0.74 17.73
CA ILE A 111 -2.43 -0.49 17.13
C ILE A 111 -1.25 -1.45 16.87
N PRO A 112 -1.28 -2.68 17.43
CA PRO A 112 -0.25 -3.68 17.17
C PRO A 112 -0.19 -4.10 15.69
N GLY A 113 1.00 -4.42 15.20
CA GLY A 113 1.22 -4.89 13.83
C GLY A 113 0.33 -6.07 13.42
N ASN A 114 0.09 -7.03 14.31
CA ASN A 114 -0.80 -8.16 14.05
C ASN A 114 -2.25 -7.74 13.74
N THR A 115 -2.73 -6.65 14.34
CA THR A 115 -4.07 -6.11 14.06
C THR A 115 -4.05 -5.26 12.79
N ALA A 116 -2.96 -4.52 12.59
CA ALA A 116 -2.77 -3.65 11.43
C ALA A 116 -2.84 -4.38 10.09
N VAL A 117 -2.27 -5.58 10.00
CA VAL A 117 -2.23 -6.35 8.73
C VAL A 117 -3.58 -6.97 8.34
N VAL A 118 -4.53 -7.03 9.27
CA VAL A 118 -5.87 -7.60 9.02
C VAL A 118 -6.84 -6.52 8.52
N ASP A 119 -6.51 -5.24 8.71
CA ASP A 119 -7.33 -4.12 8.28
C ASP A 119 -7.19 -3.89 6.76
N PRO A 120 -8.24 -4.15 5.95
CA PRO A 120 -8.18 -4.00 4.50
C PRO A 120 -8.13 -2.53 4.06
N THR A 121 -8.43 -1.59 4.95
CA THR A 121 -8.38 -0.15 4.65
C THR A 121 -6.97 0.42 4.75
N LYS A 122 -6.03 -0.33 5.32
CA LYS A 122 -4.65 0.11 5.52
C LYS A 122 -3.68 -0.61 4.61
N PRO A 123 -2.61 0.07 4.13
CA PRO A 123 -1.62 -0.51 3.22
C PRO A 123 -0.57 -1.37 3.94
N PHE A 124 -0.98 -2.17 4.94
CA PHE A 124 -0.05 -3.01 5.73
C PHE A 124 -0.32 -4.50 5.62
N SER A 125 -1.36 -4.91 4.90
CA SER A 125 -1.72 -6.33 4.72
C SER A 125 -0.53 -7.19 4.27
N GLN A 126 0.31 -6.64 3.39
CA GLN A 126 1.50 -7.29 2.86
C GLN A 126 2.61 -7.51 3.90
N LEU A 127 2.62 -6.77 5.03
CA LEU A 127 3.59 -6.98 6.10
C LEU A 127 3.45 -8.35 6.78
N SER A 128 2.28 -8.99 6.63
CA SER A 128 2.05 -10.36 7.12
C SER A 128 3.05 -11.37 6.56
N ASN A 129 3.61 -11.13 5.37
CA ASN A 129 4.58 -12.00 4.72
C ASN A 129 5.92 -12.09 5.47
N PHE A 130 6.26 -11.11 6.31
CA PHE A 130 7.47 -11.13 7.15
C PHE A 130 7.31 -11.98 8.42
N GLY A 131 6.08 -12.43 8.73
CA GLY A 131 5.77 -13.31 9.85
C GLY A 131 5.63 -12.61 11.20
N ASN A 132 5.17 -13.37 12.20
CA ASN A 132 4.77 -12.84 13.51
C ASN A 132 5.90 -12.14 14.28
N ILE A 133 7.14 -12.61 14.15
CA ILE A 133 8.30 -12.00 14.85
C ILE A 133 8.51 -10.56 14.38
N PHE A 134 8.35 -10.31 13.08
CA PHE A 134 8.44 -8.96 12.53
C PHE A 134 7.25 -8.10 12.98
N LEU A 135 6.02 -8.64 12.94
CA LEU A 135 4.82 -7.90 13.31
C LEU A 135 4.81 -7.45 14.79
N GLN A 136 5.46 -8.19 15.69
CA GLN A 136 5.66 -7.78 17.09
C GLN A 136 6.54 -6.53 17.24
N ARG A 137 7.33 -6.23 16.21
CA ARG A 137 8.18 -5.03 16.10
C ARG A 137 7.55 -3.93 15.24
N VAL A 138 6.27 -4.04 14.88
CA VAL A 138 5.53 -3.01 14.14
C VAL A 138 4.41 -2.47 15.02
N SER A 139 4.27 -1.14 15.10
CA SER A 139 3.10 -0.48 15.65
C SER A 139 2.60 0.61 14.72
N ILE A 140 1.30 0.87 14.76
CA ILE A 140 0.67 2.02 14.12
C ILE A 140 0.18 2.95 15.22
N ASP A 141 0.57 4.21 15.15
CA ASP A 141 0.24 5.25 16.12
C ASP A 141 -0.66 6.31 15.49
#